data_AF-A0A517W3T8-F1
#
_entry.id   AF-A0A517W3T8-F1
#
_cell.length_a   1.000
_cell.length_b   1.000
_cell.length_c   1.000
_cell.angle_alpha   90.00
_cell.angle_beta   90.00
_cell.angle_gamma   90.00
#
_symmetry.space_group_name_H-M   'P 1'
#
loop_
_entity.id
_entity.type
_entity.pdbx_description
1 polymer ?
#
loop_
_entity_poly.entity_id
_entity_poly.type
_entity_poly.pdbx_seq_one_letter_code
_entity_poly.pdbx_strand_id
1 'polypeptide(L)' 'MRRKKTITIELDRDDWWPLCRYAAKEKISIRGLARKTLMPLIDDLKRRYPRQPVNESPSIDDVH' A
#
# COMPACT_ATOMS: atom_id res chain seq x y z
N MET A 1 -15.53 8.84 -1.21
CA MET A 1 -14.38 8.27 -1.96
C MET A 1 -13.18 8.17 -1.02
N ARG A 2 -12.67 6.97 -0.71
CA ARG A 2 -11.55 6.80 0.25
C ARG A 2 -10.30 7.50 -0.30
N ARG A 3 -9.75 8.50 0.39
CA ARG A 3 -8.53 9.21 -0.04
C ARG A 3 -7.38 8.20 -0.18
N LYS A 4 -6.78 8.12 -1.36
CA LYS A 4 -5.61 7.26 -1.60
C LYS A 4 -4.42 7.89 -0.88
N LYS A 5 -3.78 7.16 0.04
CA LYS A 5 -2.55 7.60 0.70
C LYS A 5 -1.39 7.46 -0.29
N THR A 6 -0.71 8.55 -0.58
CA THR A 6 0.54 8.53 -1.35
C THR A 6 1.65 7.99 -0.45
N ILE A 7 2.45 7.09 -0.99
CA ILE A 7 3.65 6.54 -0.32
C ILE A 7 4.82 6.88 -1.24
N THR A 8 5.88 7.42 -0.65
CA THR A 8 7.16 7.66 -1.32
C THR A 8 8.10 6.52 -0.94
N ILE A 9 8.80 5.98 -1.93
CA ILE A 9 9.82 4.94 -1.74
C ILE A 9 11.07 5.47 -2.41
N GLU A 10 12.16 5.51 -1.66
CA GLU A 10 13.48 5.85 -2.17
C GLU A 10 14.12 4.57 -2.69
N LEU A 11 14.64 4.63 -3.92
CA LEU A 11 15.32 3.53 -4.59
C LEU A 11 16.63 4.06 -5.14
N ASP A 12 17.66 3.24 -5.06
CA ASP A 12 18.92 3.54 -5.71
C ASP A 12 18.75 3.55 -7.23
N ARG A 13 19.64 4.28 -7.89
CA ARG A 13 19.59 4.45 -9.35
C ARG A 13 19.66 3.11 -10.08
N ASP A 14 20.44 2.19 -9.53
CA ASP A 14 20.69 0.86 -10.10
C ASP A 14 19.47 -0.06 -9.98
N ASP A 15 18.56 0.20 -9.03
CA ASP A 15 17.29 -0.51 -8.90
C ASP A 15 16.16 0.16 -9.70
N TRP A 16 16.18 1.50 -9.75
CA TRP A 16 15.15 2.29 -10.43
C TRP A 16 15.12 2.05 -11.94
N TRP A 17 16.29 2.00 -12.59
CA TRP A 17 16.37 1.84 -14.04
C TRP A 17 15.85 0.48 -14.54
N PRO A 18 16.27 -0.66 -13.97
CA PRO A 18 15.70 -1.97 -14.31
C PRO A 18 14.20 -2.03 -14.07
N LEU A 19 13.71 -1.47 -12.96
CA LEU A 19 12.29 -1.44 -12.64
C LEU A 19 11.49 -0.69 -13.72
N CYS A 20 11.98 0.49 -14.14
CA CYS A 20 11.36 1.27 -15.21
C CYS A 20 11.32 0.50 -16.53
N ARG A 21 12.44 -0.12 -16.92
CA ARG A 21 12.53 -0.89 -18.17
C ARG A 21 11.59 -2.08 -18.17
N TYR A 22 11.54 -2.81 -17.06
CA TYR A 22 10.64 -3.94 -16.91
C TYR A 22 9.17 -3.50 -16.99
N ALA A 23 8.80 -2.44 -16.26
CA ALA A 23 7.44 -1.90 -16.31
C ALA A 23 7.02 -1.47 -17.72
N ALA A 24 7.93 -0.82 -18.46
CA ALA A 24 7.71 -0.42 -19.85
C ALA A 24 7.54 -1.63 -20.78
N LYS A 25 8.40 -2.65 -20.66
CA LYS A 25 8.32 -3.89 -21.44
C LYS A 25 6.97 -4.58 -21.26
N GLU A 26 6.50 -4.67 -20.02
CA GLU A 26 5.24 -5.32 -19.65
C GLU A 26 4.00 -4.43 -19.87
N LYS A 27 4.18 -3.18 -20.33
CA LYS A 27 3.11 -2.18 -20.52
C LYS A 27 2.26 -1.96 -19.26
N ILE A 28 2.89 -2.01 -18.09
CA ILE A 28 2.26 -1.80 -16.79
C ILE A 28 2.87 -0.59 -16.08
N SER A 29 2.06 0.10 -15.27
CA SER A 29 2.60 1.16 -14.41
C SER A 29 3.46 0.56 -13.29
N ILE A 30 4.49 1.30 -12.85
CA ILE A 30 5.32 0.92 -11.68
C ILE A 30 4.43 0.69 -10.45
N ARG A 31 3.38 1.51 -10.26
CA ARG A 31 2.38 1.30 -9.21
C ARG A 31 1.64 -0.04 -9.37
N GLY A 32 1.24 -0.39 -10.59
CA GLY A 32 0.57 -1.64 -10.89
C GLY A 32 1.46 -2.85 -10.61
N LEU A 33 2.73 -2.76 -10.99
CA LEU A 33 3.75 -3.76 -10.70
C LEU A 33 3.97 -3.90 -9.19
N ALA A 34 4.24 -2.79 -8.49
CA ALA A 34 4.43 -2.78 -7.04
C ALA A 34 3.22 -3.36 -6.31
N ARG A 35 1.99 -3.04 -6.76
CA ARG A 35 0.78 -3.66 -6.21
C ARG A 35 0.78 -5.17 -6.48
N LYS A 36 0.98 -5.62 -7.71
CA LYS A 36 0.97 -7.05 -8.05
C LYS A 36 1.99 -7.85 -7.21
N THR A 37 3.19 -7.32 -7.04
CA THR A 37 4.29 -7.99 -6.33
C THR A 37 4.16 -7.91 -4.81
N LEU A 38 3.78 -6.75 -4.26
CA LEU A 38 3.76 -6.52 -2.81
C LEU A 38 2.42 -6.85 -2.15
N MET A 39 1.31 -6.90 -2.89
CA MET A 39 -0.02 -7.13 -2.29
C MET A 39 -0.10 -8.41 -1.46
N PRO A 40 0.46 -9.57 -1.88
CA PRO A 40 0.43 -10.79 -1.06
C PRO A 40 1.08 -10.58 0.31
N LEU A 41 2.26 -9.94 0.33
CA LEU A 41 2.97 -9.62 1.56
C LEU A 41 2.19 -8.60 2.39
N ILE A 42 1.64 -7.56 1.77
CA ILE A 42 0.85 -6.52 2.44
C ILE A 42 -0.40 -7.13 3.08
N ASP A 43 -1.07 -8.07 2.41
CA ASP A 43 -2.29 -8.70 2.93
C ASP A 43 -1.97 -9.65 4.08
N ASP A 44 -0.86 -10.39 4.01
CA ASP A 44 -0.36 -11.17 5.15
C ASP A 44 0.04 -10.27 6.33
N LEU A 45 0.68 -9.13 6.09
CA LEU A 45 1.02 -8.16 7.13
C LEU A 45 -0.23 -7.55 7.77
N LYS A 46 -1.26 -7.23 6.99
CA LYS A 46 -2.55 -6.74 7.53
C LYS A 46 -3.25 -7.79 8.40
N ARG A 47 -3.12 -9.07 8.06
CA ARG A 47 -3.66 -10.18 8.87
C ARG A 47 -2.91 -10.31 10.19
N ARG A 48 -1.57 -10.22 10.16
CA ARG A 48 -0.72 -10.33 11.36
C ARG A 48 -0.80 -9.10 12.25
N TYR A 49 -0.96 -7.91 11.65
CA TYR A 49 -0.99 -6.61 12.31
C TYR A 49 -2.26 -5.84 11.92
N PRO A 50 -3.44 -6.23 12.42
CA PRO A 50 -4.66 -5.49 12.16
C PRO A 50 -4.55 -4.07 12.73
N ARG A 51 -5.09 -3.07 12.01
CA ARG A 51 -5.13 -1.69 12.50
C ARG A 51 -6.00 -1.63 13.76
N GLN A 52 -5.46 -1.07 14.84
CA GLN A 52 -6.23 -0.78 16.05
C GLN A 52 -6.84 0.64 16.01
N PRO A 53 -7.99 0.87 16.67
CA PRO A 53 -8.88 -0.16 17.22
C PRO A 53 -9.75 -0.77 16.10
N VAL A 54 -10.01 -2.08 16.21
CA VAL A 54 -10.93 -2.82 15.32
C VAL A 54 -12.40 -2.43 15.61
N ASN A 55 -12.65 -1.89 16.80
CA ASN A 55 -13.94 -1.37 17.23
C ASN A 55 -13.96 0.15 17.04
N GLU A 56 -15.02 0.67 16.43
CA GLU A 56 -15.34 2.10 16.51
C GLU A 56 -15.42 2.48 17.99
N SER A 57 -14.70 3.52 18.40
CA SER A 57 -14.85 4.08 19.75
C SER A 57 -16.33 4.34 20.00
N PRO A 58 -16.89 4.02 21.19
CA PRO A 58 -18.29 4.31 21.48
C PRO A 58 -18.57 5.79 21.23
N SER A 59 -19.74 6.09 20.64
CA SER A 59 -20.17 7.46 20.39
C SER A 59 -20.18 8.22 21.71
N ILE A 60 -19.59 9.41 21.73
CA ILE A 60 -19.50 10.28 22.92
C ILE A 60 -20.90 10.82 23.30
N ASP A 61 -21.90 10.64 22.44
CA ASP A 61 -23.25 11.18 22.59
C ASP A 61 -24.17 10.40 23.56
N ASP A 62 -23.75 9.26 24.14
CA ASP A 62 -24.56 8.50 25.12
C ASP A 62 -24.39 8.98 26.57
N VAL A 63 -23.73 10.13 26.80
CA VAL A 63 -23.55 10.73 28.13
C VAL A 63 -24.13 12.14 28.16
N HIS A 64 -25.45 12.28 28.01
CA HIS A 64 -26.21 13.45 28.50
C HIS A 64 -27.69 13.14 28.76
#